data_AF-A0A4Q3EEL5-F1
#
_entry.id   AF-A0A4Q3EEL5-F1
#
_cell.length_a   1.000
_cell.length_b   1.000
_cell.length_c   1.000
_cell.angle_alpha   90.00
_cell.angle_beta   90.00
_cell.angle_gamma   90.00
#
_symmetry.space_group_name_H-M   'P 1'
#
loop_
_entity.id
_entity.type
_entity.pdbx_description
1 polymer ?
#
loop_
_entity_poly.entity_id
_entity_poly.type
_entity_poly.pdbx_seq_one_letter_code
_entity_poly.pdbx_strand_id
1 'polypeptide(L)'
;MSNQLTDRVFWKKYWESKKDLAVAIKPNYTFYQILRKIIKENKLKTAIELGGFPGYYAIYLNKYEGMETTLFDFYVHTGILVDVLAANNL
;
A
#
# COMPACT_ATOMS: atom_id res chain seq x y z
N MET A 1 17.96 6.48 -29.70
CA MET A 1 17.25 5.55 -28.81
C MET A 1 16.12 6.32 -28.14
N SER A 2 14.89 5.82 -28.18
CA SER A 2 13.77 6.45 -27.47
C SER A 2 13.82 6.10 -25.99
N ASN A 3 13.49 7.07 -25.12
CA ASN A 3 13.38 6.85 -23.68
C ASN A 3 12.28 5.82 -23.38
N GLN A 4 12.64 4.74 -22.68
CA GLN A 4 11.73 3.64 -22.31
C GLN A 4 11.25 3.76 -20.85
N LEU A 5 11.64 4.82 -20.13
CA LEU A 5 11.21 5.06 -18.77
C LEU A 5 9.76 5.54 -18.73
N THR A 6 9.00 5.03 -17.78
CA THR A 6 7.64 5.48 -17.49
C THR A 6 7.68 6.79 -16.71
N ASP A 7 6.78 7.71 -17.04
CA ASP A 7 6.66 9.01 -16.39
C ASP A 7 5.40 9.10 -15.51
N ARG A 8 5.19 10.26 -14.88
CA ARG A 8 4.00 10.50 -14.05
C ARG A 8 2.70 10.41 -14.85
N VAL A 9 2.69 10.80 -16.13
CA VAL A 9 1.49 10.76 -16.97
C VAL A 9 1.10 9.31 -17.26
N PHE A 10 2.09 8.46 -17.54
CA PHE A 10 1.91 7.03 -17.69
C PHE A 10 1.31 6.41 -16.43
N TRP A 11 1.91 6.65 -15.25
CA TRP A 11 1.44 6.06 -13.99
C TRP A 11 0.06 6.55 -13.58
N LYS A 12 -0.25 7.83 -13.81
CA LYS A 12 -1.59 8.38 -13.61
C LYS A 12 -2.64 7.59 -14.42
N LYS A 13 -2.44 7.50 -15.74
CA LYS A 13 -3.34 6.75 -16.64
C LYS A 13 -3.43 5.28 -16.28
N TYR A 14 -2.30 4.68 -15.90
CA TYR A 14 -2.25 3.28 -15.49
C TYR A 14 -3.17 3.03 -14.29
N TRP A 15 -3.06 3.84 -13.24
CA TRP A 15 -3.89 3.67 -12.04
C TRP A 15 -5.36 4.03 -12.27
N GLU A 16 -5.65 5.08 -13.05
CA GLU A 16 -7.02 5.43 -13.45
C GLU A 16 -7.69 4.32 -14.30
N SER A 17 -6.91 3.50 -15.00
CA SER A 17 -7.43 2.37 -15.78
C SER A 17 -7.81 1.15 -14.93
N LYS A 18 -7.31 1.06 -13.69
CA LYS A 18 -7.61 -0.04 -12.78
C LYS A 18 -8.96 0.16 -12.13
N LYS A 19 -9.76 -0.90 -12.13
CA LYS A 19 -11.02 -0.97 -11.38
C LYS A 19 -10.77 -1.65 -10.03
N ASP A 20 -11.63 -1.36 -9.07
CA ASP A 20 -11.73 -2.09 -7.80
C ASP A 20 -10.45 -2.07 -6.95
N LEU A 21 -9.70 -0.95 -6.97
CA LEU A 21 -8.54 -0.77 -6.09
C LEU A 21 -8.94 -0.52 -4.63
N ALA A 22 -10.13 0.05 -4.38
CA ALA A 22 -10.63 0.32 -3.04
C ALA A 22 -11.12 -0.97 -2.34
N VAL A 23 -10.19 -1.85 -2.01
CA VAL A 23 -10.45 -3.14 -1.38
C VAL A 23 -10.29 -3.05 0.13
N ALA A 24 -11.27 -3.56 0.87
CA ALA A 24 -11.16 -3.77 2.30
C ALA A 24 -10.18 -4.92 2.60
N ILE A 25 -9.03 -4.59 3.19
CA ILE A 25 -8.01 -5.55 3.61
C ILE A 25 -8.54 -6.37 4.78
N LYS A 26 -8.28 -7.69 4.73
CA LYS A 26 -8.69 -8.66 5.74
C LYS A 26 -7.51 -8.97 6.68
N PRO A 27 -7.76 -9.42 7.92
CA PRO A 27 -6.70 -9.76 8.88
C PRO A 27 -5.84 -10.97 8.45
N ASN A 28 -6.30 -11.76 7.48
CA ASN A 28 -5.56 -12.88 6.90
C ASN A 28 -4.95 -12.54 5.54
N TYR A 29 -4.57 -11.27 5.32
CA TYR A 29 -3.94 -10.83 4.08
C TYR A 29 -2.67 -11.63 3.76
N THR A 30 -2.23 -11.62 2.50
CA THR A 30 -1.07 -12.37 2.05
C THR A 30 0.13 -12.12 2.98
N PHE A 31 0.82 -13.18 3.39
CA PHE A 31 1.95 -13.14 4.33
C PHE A 31 1.68 -12.66 5.76
N TYR A 32 0.42 -12.52 6.20
CA TYR A 32 0.08 -12.06 7.56
C TYR A 32 0.82 -12.81 8.69
N GLN A 33 0.97 -14.12 8.56
CA GLN A 33 1.63 -14.95 9.59
C GLN A 33 3.11 -14.62 9.77
N ILE A 34 3.85 -14.49 8.66
CA ILE A 34 5.28 -14.22 8.70
C ILE A 34 5.55 -12.78 9.12
N LEU A 35 4.75 -11.82 8.64
CA LEU A 35 4.84 -10.42 9.05
C LEU A 35 4.59 -10.29 10.56
N ARG A 36 3.48 -10.84 11.06
CA ARG A 36 3.15 -10.83 12.49
C ARG A 36 4.25 -11.45 13.35
N LYS A 37 4.84 -12.57 12.89
CA LYS A 37 5.95 -13.21 13.60
C LYS A 37 7.16 -12.27 13.70
N ILE A 38 7.61 -11.72 12.57
CA ILE A 38 8.76 -10.82 12.51
C ILE A 38 8.54 -9.58 13.37
N ILE A 39 7.35 -8.96 13.30
CA ILE A 39 7.00 -7.75 14.05
C ILE A 39 7.08 -8.01 15.56
N LYS A 40 6.52 -9.13 16.03
CA LYS A 40 6.51 -9.48 17.45
C LYS A 40 7.90 -9.83 17.97
N GLU A 41 8.65 -10.64 17.24
CA GLU A 41 10.00 -11.08 17.64
C GLU A 41 10.97 -9.90 17.72
N ASN A 42 10.89 -8.97 16.77
CA ASN A 42 11.81 -7.83 16.68
C ASN A 42 11.26 -6.55 17.32
N LYS A 43 10.04 -6.59 17.90
CA LYS A 43 9.35 -5.45 18.51
C LYS A 43 9.28 -4.23 17.58
N LEU A 44 9.04 -4.47 16.29
CA LEU A 44 9.00 -3.42 15.27
C LEU A 44 7.87 -2.42 15.55
N LYS A 45 8.09 -1.15 15.20
CA LYS A 45 7.13 -0.05 15.44
C LYS A 45 6.74 0.71 14.19
N THR A 46 7.67 0.85 13.26
CA THR A 46 7.46 1.60 12.02
C THR A 46 7.73 0.70 10.81
N ALA A 47 7.06 0.99 9.69
CA ALA A 47 7.30 0.32 8.42
C ALA A 47 7.11 1.29 7.25
N ILE A 48 7.85 1.06 6.17
CA ILE A 48 7.68 1.77 4.90
C ILE A 48 7.46 0.77 3.78
N GLU A 49 6.42 0.98 2.99
CA GLU A 49 6.14 0.23 1.77
C GLU A 49 6.66 1.02 0.57
N LEU A 50 7.70 0.48 -0.10
CA LEU A 50 8.34 1.09 -1.25
C LEU A 50 7.76 0.53 -2.55
N GLY A 51 7.21 1.39 -3.41
CA GLY A 51 6.69 1.00 -4.73
C GLY A 51 5.44 0.11 -4.67
N GLY A 52 4.67 0.22 -3.59
CA GLY A 52 3.54 -0.66 -3.30
C GLY A 52 2.17 -0.02 -3.49
N PHE A 53 2.03 1.10 -4.22
CA PHE A 53 0.71 1.71 -4.42
C PHE A 53 -0.30 0.64 -4.92
N PRO A 54 -1.50 0.54 -4.30
CA PRO A 54 -2.15 1.52 -3.42
C PRO A 54 -1.88 1.37 -1.90
N GLY A 55 -0.91 0.55 -1.48
CA GLY A 55 -0.44 0.50 -0.09
C GLY A 55 -1.11 -0.55 0.79
N TYR A 56 -1.47 -1.71 0.21
CA TYR A 56 -2.21 -2.73 0.94
C TYR A 56 -1.44 -3.32 2.13
N TYR A 57 -0.11 -3.41 2.06
CA TYR A 57 0.69 -3.87 3.20
C TYR A 57 0.80 -2.79 4.27
N ALA A 58 0.99 -1.52 3.90
CA ALA A 58 0.95 -0.41 4.84
C ALA A 58 -0.39 -0.38 5.61
N ILE A 59 -1.51 -0.55 4.91
CA ILE A 59 -2.84 -0.66 5.53
C ILE A 59 -2.92 -1.87 6.46
N TYR A 60 -2.50 -3.06 6.01
CA TYR A 60 -2.51 -4.26 6.85
C TYR A 60 -1.72 -4.05 8.15
N LEU A 61 -0.50 -3.54 8.05
CA LEU A 61 0.42 -3.35 9.18
C LEU A 61 -0.11 -2.29 10.16
N ASN A 62 -0.68 -1.20 9.65
CA ASN A 62 -1.28 -0.18 10.48
C ASN A 62 -2.52 -0.70 11.21
N LYS A 63 -3.47 -1.26 10.45
CA LYS A 63 -4.78 -1.65 10.96
C LYS A 63 -4.74 -2.87 11.88
N TYR A 64 -3.89 -3.85 11.61
CA TYR A 64 -3.91 -5.14 12.32
C TYR A 64 -2.71 -5.41 13.20
N GLU A 65 -1.56 -4.77 12.94
CA GLU A 65 -0.35 -4.96 13.74
C GLU A 65 0.02 -3.70 14.55
N GLY A 66 -0.76 -2.62 14.45
CA GLY A 66 -0.60 -1.40 15.24
C GLY A 66 0.69 -0.62 14.93
N MET A 67 1.21 -0.77 13.70
CA MET A 67 2.43 -0.10 13.27
C MET A 67 2.15 1.31 12.72
N GLU A 68 3.11 2.20 12.88
CA GLU A 68 3.16 3.45 12.11
C GLU A 68 3.70 3.14 10.72
N THR A 69 2.95 3.50 9.67
CA THR A 69 3.28 3.06 8.31
C THR A 69 3.34 4.22 7.34
N THR A 70 4.29 4.16 6.41
CA THR A 70 4.39 5.08 5.27
C THR A 70 4.26 4.31 3.96
N LEU A 71 3.43 4.79 3.04
CA LEU A 71 3.47 4.38 1.63
C LEU A 71 4.35 5.37 0.87
N PHE A 72 5.40 4.87 0.22
CA PHE A 72 6.27 5.67 -0.62
C PHE A 72 6.34 5.06 -2.01
N ASP A 73 5.83 5.78 -2.99
CA ASP A 73 5.77 5.34 -4.38
C ASP A 73 6.20 6.48 -5.32
N PHE A 74 6.68 6.12 -6.51
CA PHE A 74 7.03 7.09 -7.55
C PHE A 74 5.84 7.99 -7.90
N TYR A 75 4.64 7.42 -7.93
CA TYR A 75 3.41 8.16 -8.15
C TYR A 75 2.26 7.63 -7.28
N VAL A 76 1.79 8.47 -6.38
CA VAL A 76 0.62 8.20 -5.54
C VAL A 76 -0.58 8.97 -6.10
N HIS A 77 -1.59 8.24 -6.55
CA HIS A 77 -2.84 8.86 -6.99
C HIS A 77 -3.71 9.18 -5.76
N THR A 78 -3.77 10.44 -5.35
CA THR A 78 -4.44 10.85 -4.09
C THR A 78 -5.92 10.50 -4.03
N GLY A 79 -6.69 10.68 -5.11
CA GLY A 79 -8.12 10.31 -5.14
C GLY A 79 -8.35 8.83 -4.84
N ILE A 80 -7.71 7.95 -5.61
CA ILE A 80 -7.71 6.50 -5.37
C ILE A 80 -7.24 6.16 -3.94
N LEU A 81 -6.19 6.81 -3.43
CA LEU A 81 -5.72 6.54 -2.06
C LEU A 81 -6.79 6.86 -1.02
N VAL A 82 -7.51 7.98 -1.16
CA VAL A 82 -8.62 8.33 -0.26
C VAL A 82 -9.70 7.25 -0.29
N ASP A 83 -10.08 6.77 -1.47
CA ASP A 83 -11.09 5.71 -1.60
C ASP A 83 -10.61 4.39 -0.97
N VAL A 84 -9.34 4.04 -1.16
CA VAL A 84 -8.71 2.84 -0.58
C VAL A 84 -8.66 2.92 0.95
N LEU A 85 -8.28 4.07 1.51
CA LEU A 85 -8.26 4.30 2.96
C LEU A 85 -9.67 4.25 3.55
N ALA A 86 -10.64 4.91 2.91
CA ALA A 86 -12.04 4.89 3.30
C ALA A 86 -12.61 3.46 3.32
N ALA A 87 -12.32 2.64 2.30
CA ALA A 87 -12.71 1.23 2.26
C ALA A 87 -12.10 0.39 3.40
N ASN A 88 -11.04 0.90 4.04
CA ASN A 88 -10.35 0.30 5.16
C ASN A 88 -10.66 0.93 6.52
N ASN A 89 -11.53 1.94 6.58
CA ASN A 89 -11.83 2.74 7.78
C ASN A 89 -10.58 3.44 8.35
N LEU A 90 -9.73 3.98 7.47
CA LEU A 90 -8.55 4.78 7.78
C LEU A 90 -8.66 6.18 7.18
#